data_AF-A0A317Z5L2-F1
#
_entry.id   AF-A0A317Z5L2-F1
#
_cell.length_a   1.000
_cell.length_b   1.000
_cell.length_c   1.000
_cell.angle_alpha   90.00
_cell.angle_beta   90.00
_cell.angle_gamma   90.00
#
_symmetry.space_group_name_H-M   'P 1'
#
loop_
_entity.id
_entity.type
_entity.pdbx_description
1 polymer ?
#
loop_
_entity_poly.entity_id
_entity_poly.type
_entity_poly.pdbx_seq_one_letter_code
_entity_poly.pdbx_strand_id
1 'polypeptide(L)'
;MAGWISLHRSIEEHWTFKEKRKFSKFEAWIDILLMVNHKDKKIALGNELIVVKRGQKITSIRQLCERWHWSNNKVKNFLKMLEDDGMLNVK
;
A
#
# COMPACT_ATOMS: atom_id res chain seq x y z
N MET A 1 -13.35 26.41 -8.64
CA MET A 1 -12.96 25.81 -7.34
C MET A 1 -12.82 24.33 -7.54
N ALA A 2 -11.61 23.78 -7.38
CA ALA A 2 -11.44 22.33 -7.40
C ALA A 2 -12.03 21.77 -6.09
N GLY A 3 -13.07 20.95 -6.19
CA GLY A 3 -13.63 20.25 -5.04
C GLY A 3 -12.72 19.08 -4.68
N TRP A 4 -11.80 19.28 -3.75
CA TRP A 4 -10.97 18.22 -3.19
C TRP A 4 -11.46 17.87 -1.78
N ILE A 5 -11.26 16.61 -1.40
CA ILE A 5 -11.49 16.14 -0.03
C ILE A 5 -10.15 15.78 0.61
N SER A 6 -9.95 16.21 1.86
CA SER A 6 -8.86 15.72 2.70
C SER A 6 -9.34 14.44 3.39
N LEU A 7 -8.68 13.30 3.15
CA LEU A 7 -9.03 12.04 3.78
C LEU A 7 -8.03 11.68 4.88
N HIS A 8 -8.52 11.55 6.11
CA HIS A 8 -7.68 11.10 7.21
C HIS A 8 -7.37 9.61 7.08
N ARG A 9 -6.13 9.20 7.41
CA ARG A 9 -5.65 7.81 7.26
C ARG A 9 -6.39 6.80 8.14
N SER A 10 -7.11 7.26 9.17
CA SER A 10 -8.01 6.41 9.98
C SER A 10 -9.16 5.81 9.16
N ILE A 11 -9.35 6.21 7.89
CA ILE A 11 -10.27 5.53 6.97
C ILE A 11 -9.98 4.03 6.84
N GLU A 12 -8.72 3.60 7.01
CA GLU A 12 -8.34 2.18 7.02
C GLU A 12 -9.00 1.39 8.16
N GLU A 13 -9.44 2.08 9.22
CA GLU A 13 -10.10 1.48 10.38
C GLU A 13 -11.62 1.37 10.19
N HIS A 14 -12.19 2.13 9.25
CA HIS A 14 -13.62 2.19 9.00
C HIS A 14 -14.14 0.86 8.45
N TRP A 15 -15.35 0.47 8.86
CA TRP A 15 -15.94 -0.83 8.53
C TRP A 15 -16.12 -1.04 7.01
N THR A 16 -16.43 0.02 6.26
CA THR A 16 -16.54 -0.04 4.79
C THR A 16 -15.20 -0.33 4.12
N PHE A 17 -14.09 0.17 4.67
CA PHE A 17 -12.77 -0.11 4.12
C PHE A 17 -12.38 -1.57 4.40
N LYS A 18 -12.68 -2.06 5.60
CA LYS A 18 -12.41 -3.43 6.07
C LYS A 18 -13.30 -4.51 5.44
N GLU A 19 -14.35 -4.13 4.71
CA GLU A 19 -15.24 -5.07 4.06
C GLU A 19 -14.46 -5.99 3.11
N LYS A 20 -14.57 -7.30 3.34
CA LYS A 20 -13.84 -8.33 2.61
C LYS A 20 -14.31 -8.37 1.16
N ARG A 21 -13.43 -8.00 0.23
CA ARG A 21 -13.72 -7.97 -1.20
C ARG A 21 -12.46 -8.08 -2.04
N LYS A 22 -12.59 -8.51 -3.29
CA LYS A 22 -11.48 -8.46 -4.24
C LYS A 22 -11.24 -7.02 -4.66
N PHE A 23 -10.08 -6.48 -4.33
CA PHE A 23 -9.77 -5.08 -4.66
C PHE A 23 -9.71 -4.90 -6.18
N SER A 24 -10.23 -3.77 -6.64
CA SER A 24 -9.94 -3.20 -7.95
C SER A 24 -8.51 -2.65 -7.99
N LYS A 25 -8.00 -2.33 -9.18
CA LYS A 25 -6.69 -1.66 -9.32
C LYS A 25 -6.67 -0.32 -8.60
N PHE A 26 -7.79 0.41 -8.63
CA PHE A 26 -7.93 1.68 -7.93
C PHE A 26 -7.83 1.51 -6.41
N GLU A 27 -8.56 0.57 -5.83
CA GLU A 27 -8.50 0.32 -4.38
C GLU A 27 -7.11 -0.14 -3.95
N ALA A 28 -6.44 -1.00 -4.72
CA ALA A 28 -5.06 -1.39 -4.44
C ALA A 28 -4.08 -0.20 -4.50
N TRP A 29 -4.30 0.74 -5.42
CA TRP A 29 -3.49 1.97 -5.49
C TRP A 29 -3.71 2.87 -4.28
N ILE A 30 -4.97 3.12 -3.92
CA ILE A 30 -5.32 3.90 -2.71
C ILE A 30 -4.74 3.23 -1.46
N ASP A 31 -4.80 1.91 -1.38
CA ASP A 31 -4.22 1.14 -0.29
C ASP A 31 -2.70 1.35 -0.16
N ILE A 32 -1.96 1.36 -1.27
CA ILE A 32 -0.52 1.68 -1.26
C ILE A 32 -0.28 3.09 -0.68
N LEU A 33 -1.04 4.09 -1.15
CA LEU A 33 -0.90 5.48 -0.71
C LEU A 33 -1.20 5.66 0.79
N LEU A 34 -2.17 4.92 1.32
CA LEU A 34 -2.50 4.92 2.75
C LEU A 34 -1.42 4.17 3.56
N MET A 35 -0.89 3.08 3.02
CA MET A 35 0.04 2.17 3.72
C MET A 35 1.47 2.72 3.86
N VAL A 36 1.96 3.49 2.89
CA VAL A 36 3.32 4.08 2.95
C VAL A 36 3.47 5.03 4.12
N ASN A 37 4.65 5.05 4.73
CA ASN A 37 4.89 5.85 5.93
C ASN A 37 4.63 7.35 5.69
N HIS A 38 3.84 7.97 6.57
CA HIS A 38 3.67 9.43 6.56
C HIS A 38 4.93 10.12 7.13
N LYS A 39 5.60 9.50 8.10
CA LYS A 39 6.82 10.00 8.73
C LYS A 39 7.79 8.85 8.88
N ASP A 40 9.07 9.15 8.93
CA ASP A 40 10.13 8.17 9.14
C ASP A 40 9.84 7.34 10.39
N LYS A 41 9.98 6.02 10.27
CA LYS A 41 9.69 5.08 11.35
C LYS A 41 10.80 4.05 11.44
N LYS A 42 11.34 3.88 12.64
CA LYS A 42 12.21 2.73 12.96
C LYS A 42 11.35 1.50 13.16
N ILE A 43 11.66 0.43 12.45
CA ILE A 43 11.03 -0.88 12.66
C ILE A 43 12.13 -1.91 12.94
N ALA A 44 11.83 -2.85 13.84
CA ALA A 44 12.64 -4.05 14.02
C ALA A 44 12.24 -5.07 12.94
N LEU A 45 13.20 -5.50 12.13
CA LEU A 45 13.01 -6.56 11.14
C LEU A 45 14.04 -7.65 11.42
N GLY A 46 13.59 -8.76 12.00
CA GLY A 46 14.50 -9.76 12.56
C GLY A 46 15.26 -9.18 13.76
N ASN A 47 16.60 -9.21 13.70
CA ASN A 47 17.47 -8.66 14.75
C ASN A 47 18.09 -7.30 14.37
N GLU A 48 17.57 -6.65 13.32
CA GLU A 48 18.06 -5.36 12.83
C GLU A 48 17.01 -4.26 12.98
N LEU A 49 17.48 -3.05 13.30
CA LEU A 49 16.65 -1.84 13.34
C LEU A 49 16.82 -1.07 12.04
N ILE A 50 15.76 -1.04 11.23
CA ILE A 50 15.76 -0.36 9.93
C ILE A 50 14.90 0.91 10.02
N VAL A 51 15.43 2.02 9.52
CA VAL A 51 14.67 3.27 9.35
C VAL A 51 13.95 3.22 8.01
N VAL A 52 12.62 3.16 8.03
CA VAL A 52 11.78 3.24 6.84
C VAL A 52 11.32 4.69 6.69
N LYS A 53 11.78 5.35 5.63
CA LYS A 53 11.52 6.79 5.42
C LYS A 53 10.07 7.07 5.03
N ARG A 54 9.65 8.33 5.10
CA ARG A 54 8.40 8.81 4.53
C ARG A 54 8.28 8.38 3.05
N GLY A 55 7.08 7.95 2.67
CA GLY A 55 6.78 7.44 1.33
C GLY A 55 7.25 6.00 1.07
N GLN A 56 7.87 5.35 2.06
CA GLN A 56 8.32 3.96 1.95
C GLN A 56 7.49 3.03 2.84
N LYS A 57 7.47 1.75 2.45
CA LYS A 57 6.87 0.68 3.24
C LYS A 57 7.65 -0.60 2.99
N ILE A 58 7.92 -1.34 4.07
CA ILE A 58 8.35 -2.73 3.97
C ILE A 58 7.11 -3.61 4.01
N THR A 59 6.90 -4.39 2.95
CA THR A 59 5.81 -5.37 2.82
C THR A 59 6.24 -6.52 1.91
N SER A 60 5.40 -7.54 1.78
CA SER A 60 5.64 -8.71 0.94
C SER A 60 4.50 -8.91 -0.04
N ILE A 61 4.79 -9.54 -1.19
CA ILE A 61 3.76 -9.94 -2.15
C ILE A 61 2.68 -10.78 -1.48
N ARG A 62 3.02 -11.66 -0.53
CA ARG A 62 2.05 -12.46 0.22
C ARG A 62 1.05 -11.59 0.99
N GLN A 63 1.54 -10.60 1.73
CA GLN A 63 0.68 -9.67 2.48
C GLN A 63 -0.25 -8.89 1.54
N LEU A 64 0.25 -8.45 0.39
CA LEU A 64 -0.57 -7.76 -0.62
C LEU A 64 -1.61 -8.70 -1.26
N CYS A 65 -1.25 -9.95 -1.55
CA CYS A 65 -2.18 -10.96 -2.04
C CYS A 65 -3.35 -11.18 -1.07
N GLU A 66 -3.05 -11.33 0.23
CA GLU A 66 -4.05 -11.50 1.28
C GLU A 66 -4.94 -10.27 1.40
N ARG A 67 -4.33 -9.07 1.43
CA ARG A 67 -5.05 -7.81 1.60
C ARG A 67 -5.95 -7.46 0.41
N TRP A 68 -5.50 -7.74 -0.81
CA TRP A 68 -6.24 -7.40 -2.04
C TRP A 68 -7.09 -8.55 -2.58
N HIS A 69 -6.99 -9.74 -1.97
CA HIS A 69 -7.55 -10.99 -2.46
C HIS A 69 -7.16 -11.29 -3.91
N TRP A 70 -5.86 -11.12 -4.21
CA TRP A 70 -5.27 -11.34 -5.53
C TRP A 70 -4.32 -12.53 -5.53
N SER A 71 -4.09 -13.10 -6.72
CA SER A 71 -3.01 -14.07 -6.92
C SER A 71 -1.65 -13.35 -6.99
N ASN A 72 -0.57 -14.09 -6.69
CA ASN A 72 0.80 -13.58 -6.78
C ASN A 72 1.10 -12.92 -8.13
N ASN A 73 0.72 -13.57 -9.24
CA ASN A 73 0.95 -13.03 -10.58
C ASN A 73 0.20 -11.71 -10.80
N LYS A 74 -1.04 -11.58 -10.31
CA LYS A 74 -1.80 -10.34 -10.46
C LYS A 74 -1.16 -9.19 -9.68
N VAL A 75 -0.69 -9.44 -8.46
CA VAL A 75 0.03 -8.44 -7.64
C VAL A 75 1.31 -8.00 -8.34
N LYS A 76 2.16 -8.95 -8.75
CA LYS A 76 3.44 -8.65 -9.43
C LYS A 76 3.22 -7.84 -10.71
N ASN A 77 2.27 -8.25 -11.54
CA ASN A 77 1.97 -7.54 -12.79
C ASN A 77 1.44 -6.12 -12.52
N PHE A 78 0.63 -5.93 -11.48
CA PHE A 78 0.14 -4.60 -11.14
C PHE A 78 1.24 -3.70 -10.60
N LEU A 79 2.09 -4.19 -9.69
CA LEU A 79 3.23 -3.41 -9.19
C LEU A 79 4.20 -3.05 -10.30
N LYS A 80 4.51 -3.99 -11.20
CA LYS A 80 5.35 -3.72 -12.38
C LYS A 80 4.72 -2.65 -13.27
N MET A 81 3.42 -2.73 -13.54
CA MET A 81 2.71 -1.71 -14.33
C MET A 81 2.80 -0.31 -13.70
N LEU A 82 2.73 -0.21 -12.37
CA LEU A 82 2.89 1.07 -11.67
C LEU A 82 4.34 1.56 -11.67
N GLU A 83 5.31 0.65 -11.60
CA GLU A 83 6.73 0.96 -11.69
C GLU A 83 7.13 1.43 -13.09
N ASP A 84 6.65 0.76 -14.14
CA ASP A 84 6.87 1.13 -15.55
C ASP A 84 6.32 2.53 -15.86
N ASP A 85 5.25 2.95 -15.17
CA ASP A 85 4.64 4.29 -15.26
C ASP A 85 5.27 5.31 -14.28
N GLY A 86 6.33 4.92 -13.57
CA GLY A 86 7.06 5.80 -12.64
C GLY A 86 6.28 6.19 -11.37
N MET A 87 5.20 5.48 -11.05
CA MET A 87 4.35 5.78 -9.90
C MET A 87 4.91 5.26 -8.58
N LEU A 88 5.72 4.19 -8.63
CA LEU A 88 6.40 3.59 -7.49
C LEU A 88 7.71 2.91 -7.91
N ASN A 89 8.48 2.43 -6.93
CA ASN A 89 9.65 1.58 -7.17
C ASN A 89 9.57 0.36 -6.25
N VAL A 90 9.79 -0.83 -6.80
CA VAL A 90 9.81 -2.10 -6.06
C VAL A 90 11.27 -2.53 -5.88
N LYS A 91 11.66 -2.82 -4.63
CA LYS A 91 13.00 -3.29 -4.27
C LYS A 91 12.98 -4.70 -3.71
#